data_AF-A0A6I0E8R4-F1
#
_entry.id   AF-A0A6I0E8R4-F1
#
_cell.length_a   1.000
_cell.length_b   1.000
_cell.length_c   1.000
_cell.angle_alpha   90.00
_cell.angle_beta   90.00
_cell.angle_gamma   90.00
#
_symmetry.space_group_name_H-M   'P 1'
#
loop_
_entity.id
_entity.type
_entity.pdbx_description
1 polymer ?
#
loop_
_entity_poly.entity_id
_entity_poly.type
_entity_poly.pdbx_seq_one_letter_code
_entity_poly.pdbx_strand_id
1 'polypeptide(L)'
;MKLTPMRFTTIEGTDVSVQVSSSADAKRAIKELRHRKKEVGLHRRALLRQQRAALKERARAEQASLERARRRGVIATMSRMASLFRKEAPLHDLAAIEQELHLTDEVMHNIDACILQIEGKLLLSN
;
A
#
# COMPACT_ATOMS: atom_id res chain seq x y z
N MET A 1 -5.48 -2.30 8.28
CA MET A 1 -4.97 -1.11 9.02
C MET A 1 -5.98 -0.71 10.09
N LYS A 2 -5.60 -0.53 11.36
CA LYS A 2 -6.51 0.05 12.39
C LYS A 2 -6.36 1.57 12.35
N LEU A 3 -7.39 2.26 11.87
CA LEU A 3 -7.41 3.71 11.78
C LEU A 3 -8.10 4.32 13.01
N THR A 4 -7.71 5.54 13.38
CA THR A 4 -8.39 6.29 14.45
C THR A 4 -9.85 6.57 14.06
N PRO A 5 -10.80 6.58 15.01
CA PRO A 5 -12.16 7.00 14.71
C PRO A 5 -12.18 8.49 14.34
N MET A 6 -12.99 8.84 13.34
CA MET A 6 -13.15 10.20 12.81
C MET A 6 -14.53 10.74 13.18
N ARG A 7 -14.65 12.07 13.33
CA ARG A 7 -15.92 12.68 13.74
C ARG A 7 -16.73 13.13 12.54
N PHE A 8 -16.07 13.61 11.49
CA PHE A 8 -16.74 14.20 10.32
C PHE A 8 -16.58 13.40 9.04
N THR A 9 -15.71 12.39 9.05
CA THR A 9 -15.32 11.64 7.85
C THR A 9 -15.60 10.16 8.03
N THR A 10 -16.15 9.52 7.00
CA THR A 10 -16.21 8.05 6.89
C THR A 10 -15.42 7.59 5.69
N ILE A 11 -14.75 6.44 5.81
CA ILE A 11 -13.99 5.82 4.73
C ILE A 11 -14.46 4.38 4.58
N GLU A 12 -15.06 4.06 3.43
CA GLU A 12 -15.57 2.73 3.09
C GLU A 12 -14.83 2.25 1.83
N GLY A 13 -13.86 1.35 2.02
CA GLY A 13 -12.95 0.98 0.93
C GLY A 13 -12.13 2.19 0.49
N THR A 14 -12.38 2.66 -0.73
CA THR A 14 -11.73 3.84 -1.32
C THR A 14 -12.59 5.10 -1.24
N ASP A 15 -13.88 4.96 -0.94
CA ASP A 15 -14.81 6.08 -0.85
C ASP A 15 -14.58 6.87 0.44
N VAL A 16 -14.45 8.19 0.28
CA VAL A 16 -14.25 9.13 1.39
C VAL A 16 -15.46 10.06 1.40
N SER A 17 -16.23 10.03 2.47
CA SER A 17 -17.40 10.88 2.64
C SER A 17 -17.20 11.83 3.82
N VAL A 18 -17.68 13.08 3.69
CA VAL A 18 -17.52 14.10 4.72
C VAL A 18 -18.85 14.79 4.97
N GLN A 19 -19.25 14.84 6.24
CA GLN A 19 -20.48 15.50 6.68
C GLN A 19 -20.13 16.69 7.59
N VAL A 20 -20.44 17.90 7.13
CA VAL A 20 -20.18 19.15 7.86
C VAL A 20 -21.38 20.08 7.74
N SER A 21 -21.80 20.65 8.87
CA SER A 21 -22.99 21.51 8.98
C SER A 21 -22.66 22.99 9.15
N SER A 22 -21.42 23.34 9.49
CA SER A 22 -21.00 24.73 9.72
C SER A 22 -19.61 25.02 9.16
N SER A 23 -19.29 26.30 8.94
CA SER A 23 -17.95 26.74 8.53
C SER A 23 -16.86 26.34 9.56
N ALA A 24 -17.21 26.35 10.85
CA ALA A 24 -16.31 25.92 11.90
C ALA A 24 -16.04 24.40 11.84
N ASP A 25 -17.06 23.60 11.54
CA ASP A 25 -16.94 22.14 11.39
C ASP A 25 -16.17 21.78 10.13
N ALA A 26 -16.40 22.50 9.02
CA ALA A 26 -15.64 22.35 7.78
C ALA A 26 -14.13 22.53 7.99
N LYS A 27 -13.71 23.57 8.73
CA LYS A 27 -12.30 23.78 9.08
C LYS A 27 -11.73 22.66 9.96
N ARG A 28 -12.53 22.06 10.84
CA ARG A 28 -12.12 20.90 11.66
C ARG A 28 -12.03 19.63 10.82
N ALA A 29 -13.00 19.38 9.95
CA ALA A 29 -13.02 18.25 9.04
C ALA A 29 -11.80 18.25 8.11
N ILE A 30 -11.39 19.41 7.57
CA ILE A 30 -10.14 19.53 6.80
C ILE A 30 -8.93 19.10 7.62
N LYS A 31 -8.85 19.44 8.91
CA LYS A 31 -7.76 18.98 9.79
C LYS A 31 -7.80 17.46 10.00
N GLU A 32 -8.98 16.88 10.20
CA GLU A 32 -9.15 15.42 10.31
C GLU A 32 -8.72 14.70 9.02
N LEU A 33 -9.14 15.19 7.85
CA LEU A 33 -8.75 14.66 6.54
C LEU A 33 -7.24 14.74 6.32
N ARG A 34 -6.62 15.88 6.65
CA ARG A 34 -5.15 16.03 6.55
C ARG A 34 -4.40 15.10 7.49
N HIS A 35 -4.93 14.88 8.71
CA HIS A 35 -4.37 13.89 9.63
C HIS A 35 -4.46 12.48 9.04
N ARG A 36 -5.61 12.11 8.49
CA ARG A 36 -5.82 10.81 7.85
C ARG A 36 -4.93 10.58 6.66
N LYS A 37 -4.77 11.59 5.80
CA LYS A 37 -3.83 11.53 4.69
C LYS A 37 -2.41 11.19 5.16
N LYS A 38 -1.98 11.70 6.31
CA LYS A 38 -0.68 11.35 6.90
C LYS A 38 -0.64 9.90 7.37
N GLU A 39 -1.68 9.40 8.02
CA GLU A 39 -1.79 7.99 8.44
C GLU A 39 -1.75 7.05 7.23
N VAL A 40 -2.55 7.33 6.20
CA VAL A 40 -2.57 6.57 4.93
C VAL A 40 -1.20 6.65 4.24
N GLY A 41 -0.56 7.82 4.23
CA GLY A 41 0.79 7.98 3.70
C GLY A 41 1.87 7.21 4.46
N LEU A 42 1.71 7.00 5.78
CA LEU A 42 2.59 6.12 6.56
C LEU A 42 2.41 4.66 6.15
N HIS A 43 1.16 4.23 5.97
CA HIS A 43 0.83 2.88 5.48
C HIS A 43 1.41 2.63 4.09
N ARG A 44 1.22 3.57 3.16
CA ARG A 44 1.84 3.55 1.83
C ARG A 44 3.35 3.35 1.89
N ARG A 45 4.04 4.10 2.77
CA ARG A 45 5.50 3.96 2.96
C ARG A 45 5.89 2.60 3.54
N ALA A 46 5.03 1.96 4.33
CA ALA A 46 5.26 0.59 4.79
C ALA A 46 5.13 -0.41 3.63
N LEU A 47 4.07 -0.29 2.82
CA LEU A 47 3.86 -1.14 1.63
C LEU A 47 5.00 -1.02 0.62
N LEU A 48 5.47 0.20 0.32
CA LEU A 48 6.63 0.39 -0.56
C LEU A 48 7.92 -0.25 0.00
N ARG A 49 8.08 -0.27 1.32
CA ARG A 49 9.23 -0.97 1.94
C ARG A 49 9.10 -2.48 1.78
N GLN A 50 7.90 -3.03 1.93
CA GLN A 50 7.62 -4.46 1.71
C GLN A 50 7.85 -4.84 0.24
N GLN A 51 7.33 -4.05 -0.72
CA GLN A 51 7.57 -4.27 -2.15
C GLN A 51 9.07 -4.30 -2.47
N ARG A 52 9.83 -3.31 -1.97
CA ARG A 52 11.29 -3.26 -2.18
C ARG A 52 12.02 -4.44 -1.55
N ALA A 53 11.59 -4.91 -0.39
CA ALA A 53 12.18 -6.09 0.25
C ALA A 53 11.90 -7.35 -0.59
N ALA A 54 10.66 -7.55 -1.00
CA ALA A 54 10.23 -8.67 -1.84
C ALA A 54 10.97 -8.71 -3.19
N LEU A 55 11.14 -7.57 -3.86
CA LEU A 55 11.91 -7.47 -5.10
C LEU A 55 13.39 -7.85 -4.90
N LYS A 56 14.01 -7.39 -3.81
CA LYS A 56 15.39 -7.75 -3.48
C LYS A 56 15.56 -9.24 -3.19
N GLU A 57 14.59 -9.85 -2.51
CA GLU A 57 14.60 -11.29 -2.23
C GLU A 57 14.49 -12.11 -3.52
N ARG A 58 13.60 -11.72 -4.45
CA ARG A 58 13.49 -12.35 -5.77
C ARG A 58 14.79 -12.26 -6.56
N ALA A 59 15.38 -11.07 -6.65
CA ALA A 59 16.65 -10.87 -7.36
C ALA A 59 17.78 -11.73 -6.77
N ARG A 60 17.87 -11.86 -5.44
CA ARG A 60 18.85 -12.74 -4.78
C ARG A 60 18.59 -14.22 -5.05
N ALA A 61 17.32 -14.63 -5.04
CA ALA A 61 16.94 -16.01 -5.33
C ALA A 61 17.29 -16.40 -6.78
N GLU A 62 17.05 -15.50 -7.74
CA GLU A 62 17.42 -15.66 -9.15
C GLU A 62 18.94 -15.73 -9.35
N GLN A 63 19.70 -14.83 -8.72
CA GLN A 63 21.17 -14.90 -8.78
C GLN A 63 21.68 -16.23 -8.21
N ALA A 64 21.14 -16.67 -7.06
CA ALA A 64 21.54 -17.93 -6.45
C ALA A 64 21.12 -19.15 -7.28
N SER A 65 20.00 -19.09 -8.02
CA SER A 65 19.60 -20.17 -8.92
C SER A 65 20.50 -20.25 -10.16
N LEU A 66 20.88 -19.11 -10.73
CA LEU A 66 21.84 -19.02 -11.84
C LEU A 66 23.23 -19.53 -11.44
N GLU A 67 23.73 -19.16 -10.27
CA GLU A 67 25.01 -19.67 -9.75
C GLU A 67 24.98 -21.18 -9.53
N ARG A 68 23.88 -21.71 -8.97
CA ARG A 68 23.69 -23.17 -8.81
C ARG A 68 23.60 -23.87 -10.16
N ALA A 69 22.95 -23.27 -11.15
CA ALA A 69 22.86 -23.81 -12.51
C ALA A 69 24.24 -23.87 -13.18
N ARG A 70 25.06 -22.81 -13.04
CA ARG A 70 26.46 -22.77 -13.53
C ARG A 70 27.33 -23.84 -12.85
N ARG A 71 27.19 -24.05 -11.54
CA ARG A 71 27.93 -25.09 -10.79
C ARG A 71 27.43 -26.52 -11.08
N ARG A 72 26.18 -26.68 -11.55
CA ARG A 72 25.57 -27.97 -11.86
C ARG A 72 26.03 -28.61 -13.17
N GLY A 73 26.85 -27.93 -13.99
CA GLY A 73 27.44 -28.50 -15.21
C GLY A 73 28.26 -29.78 -14.99
N VAL A 74 28.63 -30.13 -13.75
CA VAL A 74 29.41 -31.33 -13.41
C VAL A 74 28.68 -32.30 -12.45
N ILE A 75 27.56 -31.90 -11.80
CA ILE A 75 26.86 -32.68 -10.74
C ILE A 75 25.34 -32.75 -11.01
N ALA A 76 24.94 -32.93 -12.27
CA ALA A 76 23.54 -32.85 -12.70
C ALA A 76 22.72 -34.14 -12.48
N THR A 77 23.35 -35.28 -12.18
CA THR A 77 22.66 -36.57 -12.09
C THR A 77 22.12 -36.91 -10.70
N MET A 78 22.80 -36.55 -9.60
CA MET A 78 22.33 -36.91 -8.25
C MET A 78 21.30 -35.94 -7.64
N SER A 79 21.22 -34.70 -8.12
CA SER A 79 20.41 -33.66 -7.46
C SER A 79 18.96 -33.53 -7.96
N ARG A 80 18.52 -34.41 -8.89
CA ARG A 80 17.14 -34.42 -9.43
C ARG A 80 16.11 -35.03 -8.49
N MET A 81 16.49 -35.92 -7.56
CA MET A 81 15.56 -36.53 -6.61
C MET A 81 15.21 -35.62 -5.42
N ALA A 82 16.14 -34.75 -4.99
CA ALA A 82 15.93 -33.90 -3.82
C ALA A 82 15.10 -32.63 -4.11
N SER A 83 15.02 -32.18 -5.37
CA SER A 83 14.28 -30.97 -5.75
C SER A 83 12.76 -31.16 -5.81
N LEU A 84 12.26 -32.39 -5.87
CA LEU A 84 10.82 -32.68 -5.88
C LEU A 84 10.14 -32.42 -4.53
N PHE A 85 10.92 -32.26 -3.44
CA PHE A 85 10.41 -32.06 -2.08
C PHE A 85 10.53 -30.63 -1.55
N ARG A 86 11.18 -29.72 -2.28
CA ARG A 86 11.26 -28.31 -1.85
C ARG A 86 10.08 -27.52 -2.43
N LYS A 87 9.05 -27.37 -1.60
CA LYS A 87 8.03 -26.34 -1.77
C LYS A 87 8.73 -24.99 -1.60
N GLU A 88 9.00 -24.28 -2.69
CA GLU A 88 9.47 -22.90 -2.61
C GLU A 88 8.40 -22.11 -1.85
N ALA A 89 8.79 -21.59 -0.68
CA ALA A 89 7.92 -20.71 0.08
C ALA A 89 7.56 -19.52 -0.82
N PRO A 90 6.29 -19.10 -0.89
CA PRO A 90 5.91 -18.01 -1.76
C PRO A 90 6.63 -16.74 -1.32
N LEU A 91 7.60 -16.31 -2.14
CA LEU A 91 8.17 -14.97 -2.09
C LEU A 91 6.99 -14.00 -2.17
N HIS A 92 6.72 -13.29 -1.08
CA HIS A 92 5.77 -12.15 -0.94
C HIS A 92 4.90 -11.89 -2.18
N ASP A 93 3.58 -11.98 -2.03
CA ASP A 93 2.65 -11.71 -3.12
C ASP A 93 2.74 -10.24 -3.57
N LEU A 94 3.59 -9.98 -4.57
CA LEU A 94 3.80 -8.66 -5.13
C LEU A 94 2.52 -8.09 -5.72
N ALA A 95 1.67 -8.94 -6.30
CA ALA A 95 0.41 -8.50 -6.89
C ALA A 95 -0.53 -7.96 -5.81
N ALA A 96 -0.61 -8.65 -4.66
CA ALA A 96 -1.37 -8.15 -3.51
C ALA A 96 -0.82 -6.82 -2.99
N ILE A 97 0.51 -6.66 -2.89
CA ILE A 97 1.14 -5.41 -2.44
C ILE A 97 0.86 -4.26 -3.43
N GLU A 98 0.93 -4.53 -4.74
CA GLU A 98 0.62 -3.55 -5.78
C GLU A 98 -0.85 -3.14 -5.77
N GLN A 99 -1.76 -4.09 -5.60
CA GLN A 99 -3.18 -3.81 -5.45
C GLN A 99 -3.44 -2.95 -4.21
N GLU A 100 -2.83 -3.27 -3.07
CA GLU A 100 -3.00 -2.49 -1.85
C GLU A 100 -2.40 -1.08 -1.97
N LEU A 101 -1.26 -0.92 -2.67
CA LEU A 101 -0.69 0.38 -3.01
C LEU A 101 -1.64 1.21 -3.87
N HIS A 102 -2.25 0.60 -4.88
CA HIS A 102 -3.23 1.27 -5.74
C HIS A 102 -4.43 1.77 -4.93
N LEU A 103 -5.02 0.91 -4.09
CA LEU A 103 -6.15 1.29 -3.24
C LEU A 103 -5.76 2.41 -2.26
N THR A 104 -4.55 2.35 -1.72
CA THR A 104 -4.02 3.39 -0.83
C THR A 104 -3.88 4.73 -1.56
N ASP A 105 -3.42 4.71 -2.82
CA ASP A 105 -3.27 5.90 -3.65
C ASP A 105 -4.63 6.51 -4.03
N GLU A 106 -5.64 5.67 -4.33
CA GLU A 106 -7.02 6.12 -4.53
C GLU A 106 -7.61 6.78 -3.29
N VAL A 107 -7.43 6.19 -2.10
CA VAL A 107 -7.89 6.79 -0.84
C VAL A 107 -7.22 8.15 -0.63
N MET A 108 -5.92 8.27 -0.86
CA MET A 108 -5.22 9.55 -0.74
C MET A 108 -5.76 10.60 -1.71
N HIS A 109 -6.04 10.19 -2.96
CA HIS A 109 -6.63 11.06 -3.96
C HIS A 109 -8.03 11.54 -3.56
N ASN A 110 -8.88 10.63 -3.08
CA ASN A 110 -10.24 10.96 -2.65
C ASN A 110 -10.24 11.87 -1.42
N ILE A 111 -9.30 11.70 -0.49
CA ILE A 111 -9.11 12.65 0.61
C ILE A 111 -8.79 14.05 0.08
N ASP A 112 -7.90 14.17 -0.91
CA ASP A 112 -7.55 15.47 -1.50
C ASP A 112 -8.74 16.10 -2.23
N ALA A 113 -9.51 15.30 -2.97
CA ALA A 113 -10.74 15.75 -3.63
C ALA A 113 -11.76 16.28 -2.60
N CYS A 114 -11.99 15.56 -1.50
CA CYS A 114 -12.88 16.01 -0.43
C CYS A 114 -12.40 17.31 0.22
N ILE A 115 -11.09 17.45 0.48
CA ILE A 115 -10.53 18.70 1.02
C ILE A 115 -10.83 19.86 0.07
N LEU A 116 -10.56 19.70 -1.23
CA LEU A 116 -10.82 20.73 -2.23
C LEU A 116 -12.30 21.11 -2.32
N GLN A 117 -13.21 20.13 -2.24
CA GLN A 117 -14.65 20.40 -2.23
C GLN A 117 -15.09 21.22 -1.01
N ILE A 118 -14.55 20.90 0.17
CA ILE A 118 -14.87 21.65 1.41
C ILE A 118 -14.27 23.04 1.35
N GLU A 119 -13.02 23.17 0.91
CA GLU A 119 -12.34 24.47 0.75
C GLU A 119 -13.09 25.35 -0.28
N GLY A 120 -13.53 24.78 -1.41
CA GLY A 120 -14.34 25.48 -2.40
C GLY A 120 -15.69 25.97 -1.84
N LYS A 121 -16.41 25.12 -1.10
CA LYS A 121 -17.65 25.52 -0.42
C LYS A 121 -17.42 26.64 0.60
N LEU A 122 -16.33 26.57 1.36
CA LEU A 122 -15.95 27.60 2.33
C LEU A 122 -15.69 28.96 1.67
N LEU A 123 -15.05 28.98 0.50
CA LEU A 123 -14.80 30.20 -0.26
C LEU A 123 -16.07 30.84 -0.80
N LEU A 124 -17.05 30.03 -1.23
CA LEU A 124 -18.34 30.51 -1.73
C LEU A 124 -19.32 30.94 -0.63
N SER A 125 -19.07 30.51 0.62
CA SER A 125 -19.90 30.83 1.78
C SER A 125 -19.46 32.06 2.58
N ASN A 126 -18.38 32.72 2.15
CA ASN A 126 -17.92 34.02 2.66
C ASN A 126 -18.37 35.14 1.73
#